data_AF-A0A7W1PM32-F1
#
_entry.id   AF-A0A7W1PM32-F1
#
_cell.length_a   1.000
_cell.length_b   1.000
_cell.length_c   1.000
_cell.angle_alpha   90.00
_cell.angle_beta   90.00
_cell.angle_gamma   90.00
#
_symmetry.space_group_name_H-M   'P 1'
#
loop_
_entity.id
_entity.type
_entity.pdbx_description
1 polymer ?
#
loop_
_entity_poly.entity_id
_entity_poly.type
_entity_poly.pdbx_seq_one_letter_code
_entity_poly.pdbx_strand_id
1 'polypeptide(L)'
;MQETLRKALAMGATRAVQLKADEVPFDGFAVATALAAELKDGGYDLILFGRMATDTAAGTVGPMTAQLLDLPCVTAISHLETAEGRGTARRDLEGATETVRFPLPAVLTIDEGIARPRLATLKGIMAAKKKQLDARPAQLGRVSLTVEAMELPAERVGGRIVGEGPDAIPELVRLLRTEAKVL
;
A
#
# COMPACT_ATOMS: atom_id res chain seq x y z
N MET A 1 -11.64 10.04 -5.11
CA MET A 1 -12.04 9.09 -4.03
C MET A 1 -13.28 8.25 -4.37
N GLN A 2 -14.44 8.84 -4.67
CA GLN A 2 -15.62 8.04 -5.03
C GLN A 2 -15.41 7.16 -6.27
N GLU A 3 -14.70 7.68 -7.28
CA GLU A 3 -14.33 6.89 -8.47
C GLU A 3 -13.50 5.65 -8.13
N THR A 4 -12.54 5.76 -7.21
CA THR A 4 -11.72 4.65 -6.72
C THR A 4 -12.58 3.54 -6.11
N LEU A 5 -13.54 3.90 -5.26
CA LEU A 5 -14.49 2.95 -4.66
C LEU A 5 -15.41 2.33 -5.71
N ARG A 6 -15.87 3.12 -6.69
CA ARG A 6 -16.68 2.61 -7.81
C ARG A 6 -15.89 1.63 -8.67
N LYS A 7 -14.60 1.86 -8.90
CA LYS A 7 -13.72 0.92 -9.61
C LYS A 7 -13.60 -0.40 -8.85
N ALA A 8 -13.40 -0.36 -7.53
CA ALA A 8 -13.37 -1.57 -6.70
C ALA A 8 -14.70 -2.37 -6.79
N LEU A 9 -15.84 -1.68 -6.70
CA LEU A 9 -17.16 -2.29 -6.90
C LEU A 9 -17.31 -2.91 -8.29
N ALA A 10 -16.80 -2.25 -9.34
CA ALA A 10 -16.85 -2.73 -10.71
C ALA A 10 -15.95 -3.97 -10.94
N MET A 11 -14.87 -4.08 -10.17
CA MET A 11 -13.94 -5.22 -10.19
C MET A 11 -14.44 -6.42 -9.36
N GLY A 12 -15.55 -6.27 -8.62
CA GLY A 12 -16.20 -7.36 -7.91
C GLY A 12 -16.39 -7.16 -6.41
N ALA A 13 -16.03 -6.00 -5.85
CA ALA A 13 -16.33 -5.73 -4.44
C ALA A 13 -17.84 -5.69 -4.19
N THR A 14 -18.26 -6.24 -3.05
CA THR A 14 -19.68 -6.37 -2.69
C THR A 14 -20.26 -5.03 -2.24
N ARG A 15 -19.59 -4.38 -1.29
CA ARG A 15 -19.97 -3.11 -0.65
C ARG A 15 -18.78 -2.16 -0.64
N ALA A 16 -19.04 -0.86 -0.57
CA ALA A 16 -18.03 0.17 -0.38
C ALA A 16 -18.53 1.21 0.62
N VAL A 17 -17.64 1.64 1.51
CA VAL A 17 -17.87 2.68 2.50
C VAL A 17 -16.85 3.79 2.27
N GLN A 18 -17.33 5.02 2.20
CA GLN A 18 -16.50 6.22 2.15
C GLN A 18 -16.53 6.90 3.53
N LEU A 19 -15.38 6.90 4.21
CA LEU A 19 -15.17 7.76 5.37
C LEU A 19 -14.83 9.16 4.87
N LYS A 20 -15.66 10.14 5.22
CA LYS A 20 -15.56 11.53 4.76
C LYS A 20 -14.89 12.40 5.82
N ALA A 21 -13.85 13.10 5.42
CA ALA A 21 -13.25 14.21 6.16
C ALA A 21 -13.15 15.40 5.19
N ASP A 22 -13.21 16.62 5.73
CA ASP A 22 -13.01 17.84 4.93
C ASP A 22 -11.59 17.90 4.38
N GLU A 23 -10.62 17.46 5.18
CA GLU A 23 -9.22 17.29 4.80
C GLU A 23 -8.71 15.94 5.31
N VAL A 24 -7.92 15.25 4.47
CA VAL A 24 -7.23 14.02 4.87
C VAL A 24 -5.84 14.41 5.34
N PRO A 25 -5.48 14.21 6.62
CA PRO A 25 -4.19 14.63 7.14
C PRO A 25 -3.06 13.77 6.57
N PHE A 26 -1.87 14.35 6.44
CA PHE A 26 -0.61 13.64 6.17
C PHE A 26 -0.10 12.83 7.37
N ASP A 27 -1.00 12.40 8.26
CA ASP A 27 -0.68 11.64 9.47
C ASP A 27 -1.33 10.26 9.40
N GLY A 28 -0.47 9.24 9.23
CA GLY A 28 -0.90 7.84 9.12
C GLY A 28 -1.65 7.34 10.37
N PHE A 29 -1.36 7.87 11.56
CA PHE A 29 -2.05 7.48 12.79
C PHE A 29 -3.48 8.03 12.82
N ALA A 30 -3.68 9.28 12.40
CA ALA A 30 -5.02 9.87 12.31
C ALA A 30 -5.91 9.10 11.32
N VAL A 31 -5.35 8.69 10.18
CA VAL A 31 -6.04 7.88 9.17
C VAL A 31 -6.31 6.45 9.68
N ALA A 32 -5.33 5.80 10.29
CA ALA A 32 -5.49 4.46 10.87
C ALA A 32 -6.55 4.42 11.98
N THR A 33 -6.66 5.48 12.78
CA THR A 33 -7.70 5.61 13.81
C THR A 33 -9.10 5.62 13.20
N ALA A 34 -9.31 6.38 12.12
CA ALA A 34 -10.61 6.40 11.44
C ALA A 34 -10.97 5.05 10.82
N LEU A 35 -9.99 4.36 10.24
CA LEU A 35 -10.18 3.02 9.67
C LEU A 35 -10.48 1.99 10.75
N ALA A 36 -9.72 1.98 11.85
CA ALA A 36 -9.96 1.08 12.98
C ALA A 36 -11.36 1.30 13.56
N ALA A 37 -11.82 2.54 13.70
CA ALA A 37 -13.16 2.85 14.20
C ALA A 37 -14.28 2.26 13.32
N GLU A 38 -14.16 2.30 11.99
CA GLU A 38 -15.15 1.68 11.09
C GLU A 38 -15.01 0.14 11.05
N LEU A 39 -13.81 -0.40 11.25
CA LEU A 39 -13.54 -1.83 11.11
C LEU A 39 -13.83 -2.64 12.38
N LYS A 40 -13.76 -2.01 13.57
CA LYS A 40 -13.81 -2.67 14.88
C LYS A 40 -15.01 -3.60 15.07
N ASP A 41 -16.19 -3.17 14.62
CA ASP A 41 -17.45 -3.90 14.83
C ASP A 41 -17.90 -4.68 13.58
N GLY A 42 -17.06 -4.74 12.54
CA GLY A 42 -17.43 -5.31 11.25
C GLY A 42 -17.31 -6.83 11.14
N GLY A 43 -16.72 -7.51 12.13
CA GLY A 43 -16.62 -8.98 12.15
C GLY A 43 -15.79 -9.56 11.00
N TYR A 44 -14.72 -8.88 10.59
CA TYR A 44 -13.89 -9.30 9.48
C TYR A 44 -12.87 -10.36 9.89
N ASP A 45 -12.82 -11.48 9.17
CA ASP A 45 -11.78 -12.49 9.35
C ASP A 45 -10.42 -12.04 8.80
N LEU A 46 -10.42 -11.18 7.78
CA LEU A 46 -9.21 -10.74 7.11
C LEU A 46 -9.37 -9.30 6.61
N ILE A 47 -8.41 -8.44 6.96
CA ILE A 47 -8.37 -7.04 6.55
C ILE A 47 -7.10 -6.84 5.71
N LEU A 48 -7.26 -6.40 4.47
CA LEU A 48 -6.16 -6.24 3.51
C LEU A 48 -5.92 -4.77 3.20
N PHE A 49 -4.67 -4.34 3.34
CA PHE A 49 -4.16 -3.04 2.90
C PHE A 49 -3.12 -3.24 1.80
N GLY A 50 -2.87 -2.21 0.98
CA GLY A 50 -1.63 -2.18 0.20
C GLY A 50 -0.43 -1.97 1.12
N ARG A 51 0.76 -2.42 0.71
CA ARG A 51 2.02 -2.20 1.45
C ARG A 51 2.26 -0.72 1.73
N MET A 52 1.98 0.14 0.76
CA MET A 52 2.29 1.56 0.81
C MET A 52 1.43 2.34 -0.18
N ALA A 53 1.05 3.57 0.17
CA ALA A 53 0.41 4.50 -0.75
C ALA A 53 1.50 5.26 -1.54
N THR A 54 1.25 5.50 -2.83
CA THR A 54 2.25 6.09 -3.74
C THR A 54 2.48 7.58 -3.53
N ASP A 55 1.57 8.26 -2.86
CA ASP A 55 1.63 9.70 -2.57
C ASP A 55 2.53 10.02 -1.37
N THR A 56 2.33 9.31 -0.26
CA THR A 56 3.02 9.55 1.01
C THR A 56 4.20 8.63 1.22
N ALA A 57 4.24 7.49 0.53
CA ALA A 57 5.23 6.43 0.71
C ALA A 57 5.41 5.96 2.18
N ALA A 58 4.39 6.17 3.05
CA ALA A 58 4.56 6.00 4.48
C ALA A 58 4.54 4.52 4.92
N GLY A 59 3.68 3.70 4.33
CA GLY A 59 3.58 2.26 4.65
C GLY A 59 3.09 1.92 6.07
N THR A 60 2.59 2.91 6.83
CA THR A 60 2.27 2.78 8.26
C THR A 60 0.80 2.51 8.57
N VAL A 61 -0.13 2.92 7.70
CA VAL A 61 -1.58 2.88 7.97
C VAL A 61 -2.07 1.47 8.28
N GLY A 62 -1.66 0.47 7.51
CA GLY A 62 -2.07 -0.93 7.72
C GLY A 62 -1.63 -1.48 9.08
N PRO A 63 -0.32 -1.47 9.39
CA PRO A 63 0.19 -1.91 10.70
C PRO A 63 -0.39 -1.13 11.89
N MET A 64 -0.55 0.18 11.78
CA MET A 64 -1.18 0.99 12.83
C MET A 64 -2.65 0.59 13.05
N THR A 65 -3.39 0.34 11.97
CA THR A 65 -4.78 -0.12 12.06
C THR A 65 -4.86 -1.48 12.75
N ALA A 66 -3.93 -2.40 12.43
CA ALA A 66 -3.84 -3.70 13.08
C ALA A 66 -3.62 -3.57 14.59
N GLN A 67 -2.68 -2.71 15.00
CA GLN A 67 -2.39 -2.45 16.41
C GLN A 67 -3.58 -1.84 17.16
N LEU A 68 -4.32 -0.92 16.53
CA LEU A 68 -5.50 -0.29 17.11
C LEU A 68 -6.69 -1.26 17.25
N LEU A 69 -6.75 -2.28 16.40
CA LEU A 69 -7.74 -3.35 16.44
C LEU A 69 -7.32 -4.52 17.34
N ASP A 70 -6.09 -4.49 17.87
CA ASP A 70 -5.47 -5.60 18.62
C ASP A 70 -5.43 -6.92 17.82
N LEU A 71 -5.05 -6.81 16.54
CA LEU A 71 -4.99 -7.94 15.61
C LEU A 71 -3.57 -8.28 15.17
N PRO A 72 -3.26 -9.57 14.92
CA PRO A 72 -2.02 -9.98 14.28
C PRO A 72 -1.81 -9.25 12.95
N CYS A 73 -0.56 -8.87 12.68
CA CYS A 73 -0.19 -8.19 11.44
C CYS A 73 0.96 -8.89 10.70
N VAL A 74 0.78 -9.14 9.40
CA VAL A 74 1.85 -9.58 8.49
C VAL A 74 1.95 -8.62 7.32
N THR A 75 3.12 -8.02 7.14
CA THR A 75 3.33 -6.95 6.15
C THR A 75 4.03 -7.43 4.89
N ALA A 76 3.79 -6.72 3.79
CA ALA A 76 4.44 -6.91 2.48
C ALA A 76 4.35 -8.36 1.99
N ILE A 77 3.16 -8.96 2.08
CA ILE A 77 2.97 -10.35 1.67
C ILE A 77 2.90 -10.47 0.14
N SER A 78 3.63 -11.44 -0.39
CA SER A 78 3.66 -11.82 -1.80
C SER A 78 2.87 -13.10 -2.10
N HIS A 79 2.46 -13.85 -1.05
CA HIS A 79 1.57 -15.01 -1.15
C HIS A 79 0.66 -15.10 0.08
N LEU A 80 -0.55 -15.63 -0.09
CA LEU A 80 -1.51 -15.84 0.99
C LEU A 80 -2.35 -17.10 0.76
N GLU A 81 -2.40 -17.95 1.77
CA GLU A 81 -3.33 -19.07 1.90
C GLU A 81 -4.09 -18.94 3.22
N THR A 82 -5.39 -19.24 3.20
CA THR A 82 -6.23 -19.30 4.41
C THR A 82 -6.96 -20.63 4.47
N ALA A 83 -6.96 -21.25 5.66
CA ALA A 83 -7.65 -22.50 5.93
C ALA A 83 -7.98 -22.60 7.43
N GLU A 84 -9.18 -23.09 7.76
CA GLU A 84 -9.54 -23.51 9.12
C GLU A 84 -9.21 -22.46 10.22
N GLY A 85 -9.53 -21.18 9.98
CA GLY A 85 -9.29 -20.11 10.96
C GLY A 85 -7.83 -19.67 11.11
N ARG A 86 -6.95 -20.11 10.21
CA ARG A 86 -5.53 -19.73 10.15
C ARG A 86 -5.15 -19.24 8.77
N GLY A 87 -4.11 -18.41 8.72
CA GLY A 87 -3.46 -18.00 7.49
C GLY A 87 -1.99 -18.39 7.45
N THR A 88 -1.49 -18.64 6.24
CA THR A 88 -0.07 -18.75 5.93
C THR A 88 0.25 -17.73 4.86
N ALA A 89 1.19 -16.83 5.13
CA ALA A 89 1.64 -15.83 4.17
C ALA A 89 3.14 -15.95 3.92
N ARG A 90 3.56 -15.56 2.73
CA ARG A 90 4.97 -15.42 2.35
C ARG A 90 5.27 -13.95 2.16
N ARG A 91 6.45 -13.49 2.59
CA ARG A 91 7.00 -12.19 2.21
C ARG A 91 8.45 -12.34 1.78
N ASP A 92 8.85 -11.51 0.84
CA ASP A 92 10.20 -11.49 0.31
C ASP A 92 11.01 -10.42 1.03
N LEU A 93 12.21 -10.79 1.45
CA LEU A 93 13.18 -9.97 2.16
C LEU A 93 14.45 -9.89 1.31
N GLU A 94 15.36 -8.98 1.66
CA GLU A 94 16.65 -8.91 0.98
C GLU A 94 17.44 -10.21 1.19
N GLY A 95 17.60 -11.00 0.12
CA GLY A 95 18.32 -12.27 0.13
C GLY A 95 17.59 -13.45 0.79
N ALA A 96 16.33 -13.28 1.21
CA ALA A 96 15.58 -14.35 1.88
C ALA A 96 14.08 -14.28 1.59
N THR A 97 13.40 -15.38 1.91
CA THR A 97 11.94 -15.43 1.96
C THR A 97 11.54 -15.86 3.37
N GLU A 98 10.54 -15.20 3.92
CA GLU A 98 9.93 -15.60 5.19
C GLU A 98 8.51 -16.16 4.97
N THR A 99 8.20 -17.28 5.62
CA THR A 99 6.85 -17.85 5.68
C THR A 99 6.30 -17.69 7.09
N VAL A 100 5.15 -17.02 7.22
CA VAL A 100 4.53 -16.66 8.50
C VAL A 100 3.17 -17.34 8.62
N ARG A 101 2.94 -18.01 9.75
CA ARG A 101 1.62 -18.58 10.10
C ARG A 101 0.99 -17.74 11.20
N PHE A 102 -0.30 -17.43 11.06
CA PHE A 102 -1.02 -16.55 11.98
C PHE A 102 -2.48 -17.01 12.18
N PRO A 103 -3.09 -16.71 13.34
CA PRO A 103 -4.52 -16.95 13.54
C PRO A 103 -5.36 -15.89 12.81
N LEU A 104 -6.60 -16.21 12.45
CA LEU A 104 -7.61 -15.24 12.06
C LEU A 104 -8.47 -14.87 13.29
N PRO A 105 -8.96 -13.62 13.40
CA PRO A 105 -8.85 -12.54 12.42
C PRO A 105 -7.45 -11.89 12.36
N ALA A 106 -7.06 -11.35 11.20
CA ALA A 106 -5.76 -10.71 11.01
C ALA A 106 -5.79 -9.54 10.00
N VAL A 107 -4.80 -8.66 10.12
CA VAL A 107 -4.56 -7.55 9.18
C VAL A 107 -3.29 -7.80 8.39
N LEU A 108 -3.36 -7.69 7.06
CA LEU A 108 -2.20 -7.91 6.20
C LEU A 108 -1.99 -6.73 5.27
N THR A 109 -0.73 -6.48 4.93
CA THR A 109 -0.39 -5.56 3.83
C THR A 109 0.15 -6.35 2.65
N ILE A 110 -0.42 -6.13 1.47
CA ILE A 110 -0.05 -6.84 0.25
C ILE A 110 1.04 -6.07 -0.49
N ASP A 111 2.09 -6.79 -0.88
CA ASP A 111 3.06 -6.24 -1.82
C ASP A 111 2.55 -6.35 -3.25
N GLU A 112 3.19 -5.61 -4.15
CA GLU A 112 2.94 -5.74 -5.57
C GLU A 112 3.26 -7.17 -6.05
N GLY A 113 2.44 -7.69 -6.95
CA GLY A 113 2.70 -9.00 -7.57
C GLY A 113 2.03 -10.21 -6.92
N ILE A 114 1.38 -10.06 -5.75
CA ILE A 114 0.61 -11.17 -5.13
C ILE A 114 -0.46 -11.74 -6.08
N ALA A 115 -1.05 -10.89 -6.92
CA ALA A 115 -2.02 -11.28 -7.94
C ALA A 115 -2.03 -10.26 -9.08
N ARG A 116 -2.49 -10.70 -10.26
CA ARG A 116 -2.80 -9.79 -11.37
C ARG A 116 -4.22 -9.24 -11.19
N PRO A 117 -4.42 -7.92 -11.03
CA PRO A 117 -5.75 -7.35 -10.90
C PRO A 117 -6.59 -7.63 -12.14
N ARG A 118 -7.79 -8.16 -11.95
CA ARG A 118 -8.76 -8.34 -13.04
C ARG A 118 -9.25 -7.01 -13.58
N LEU A 119 -9.54 -6.94 -14.87
CA LEU A 119 -10.18 -5.78 -15.47
C LEU A 119 -11.69 -5.76 -15.17
N ALA A 120 -12.23 -4.57 -14.97
CA ALA A 120 -13.67 -4.39 -14.83
C ALA A 120 -14.37 -4.64 -16.19
N THR A 121 -15.47 -5.38 -16.17
CA THR A 121 -16.31 -5.57 -17.37
C THR A 121 -17.27 -4.39 -17.54
N LEU A 122 -17.76 -4.13 -18.75
CA LEU A 122 -18.78 -3.09 -18.99
C LEU A 122 -20.02 -3.30 -18.10
N LYS A 123 -20.47 -4.55 -17.95
CA LYS A 123 -21.57 -4.91 -17.05
C LYS A 123 -21.24 -4.57 -15.59
N GLY A 124 -20.02 -4.85 -15.16
CA GLY A 124 -19.52 -4.51 -13.81
C GLY A 124 -19.50 -3.00 -13.56
N ILE A 125 -19.03 -2.21 -14.53
CA ILE A 125 -19.01 -0.75 -14.45
C ILE A 125 -20.44 -0.19 -14.32
N MET A 126 -21.38 -0.67 -15.13
CA MET A 126 -22.77 -0.23 -15.08
C MET A 126 -23.46 -0.63 -13.77
N ALA A 127 -23.19 -1.84 -13.26
CA ALA A 127 -23.71 -2.28 -11.97
C ALA A 127 -23.12 -1.46 -10.80
N ALA A 128 -21.82 -1.15 -10.85
CA ALA A 128 -21.14 -0.38 -9.83
C ALA A 128 -21.70 1.04 -9.68
N LYS A 129 -22.15 1.68 -10.77
CA LYS A 129 -22.81 3.00 -10.71
C LYS A 129 -24.14 2.96 -9.95
N LYS A 130 -24.85 1.82 -9.99
CA LYS A 130 -26.17 1.63 -9.34
C LYS A 130 -26.08 1.20 -7.87
N LYS A 131 -24.97 0.58 -7.45
CA LYS A 131 -24.79 0.17 -6.06
C LYS A 131 -24.83 1.40 -5.14
N GLN A 132 -25.43 1.27 -3.96
CA GLN A 132 -25.35 2.32 -2.95
C GLN A 132 -23.90 2.43 -2.47
N LEU A 133 -23.41 3.68 -2.35
CA LEU A 133 -22.13 3.97 -1.73
C LEU A 133 -22.43 4.54 -0.35
N ASP A 134 -22.09 3.80 0.69
CA ASP A 134 -22.27 4.28 2.05
C ASP A 134 -21.25 5.39 2.31
N ALA A 135 -21.71 6.50 2.87
CA ALA A 135 -20.85 7.60 3.26
C ALA A 135 -21.12 7.94 4.72
N ARG A 136 -20.05 8.06 5.50
CA ARG A 136 -20.10 8.37 6.93
C ARG A 136 -18.96 9.33 7.28
N PRO A 137 -19.11 10.18 8.30
CA PRO A 137 -18.00 11.01 8.77
C PRO A 137 -16.84 10.14 9.27
N ALA A 138 -15.61 10.51 8.91
CA ALA A 138 -14.41 9.87 9.41
C ALA A 138 -14.16 10.30 10.86
N GLN A 139 -13.89 9.35 11.74
CA GLN A 139 -13.45 9.62 13.12
C GLN A 139 -11.92 9.67 13.14
N LEU A 140 -11.35 10.78 12.66
CA LEU A 140 -9.90 10.95 12.61
C LEU A 140 -9.31 10.95 14.03
N GLY A 141 -8.14 10.32 14.15
CA GLY A 141 -7.35 10.37 15.38
C GLY A 141 -6.66 11.72 15.56
N ARG A 142 -5.91 11.85 16.67
CA ARG A 142 -5.05 13.02 16.91
C ARG A 142 -4.03 13.15 15.77
N VAL A 143 -4.01 14.32 15.14
CA VAL A 143 -2.95 14.71 14.19
C VAL A 143 -1.76 15.23 14.98
N SER A 144 -0.59 14.67 14.71
CA SER A 144 0.68 14.98 15.37
C SER A 144 1.79 15.38 14.39
N LEU A 145 1.54 15.20 13.09
CA LEU A 145 2.43 15.56 12.01
C LEU A 145 1.82 16.70 11.17
N THR A 146 2.64 17.70 10.88
CA THR A 146 2.29 18.79 9.96
C THR A 146 3.34 18.85 8.85
N VAL A 147 2.90 18.93 7.60
CA VAL A 147 3.79 19.14 6.45
C VAL A 147 4.04 20.64 6.30
N GLU A 148 5.28 21.07 6.50
CA GLU A 148 5.65 22.48 6.38
C GLU A 148 5.85 22.91 4.91
N ALA A 149 6.45 22.04 4.10
CA ALA A 149 6.70 22.29 2.69
C ALA A 149 6.78 20.97 1.89
N MET A 150 6.47 21.05 0.59
CA MET A 150 6.71 20.01 -0.39
C MET A 150 7.37 20.62 -1.62
N GLU A 151 8.58 20.16 -1.93
CA GLU A 151 9.37 20.66 -3.05
C GLU A 151 9.79 19.51 -3.96
N LEU A 152 9.91 19.79 -5.25
CA LEU A 152 10.44 18.81 -6.18
C LEU A 152 11.94 18.62 -5.93
N PRO A 153 12.48 17.40 -6.09
CA PRO A 153 13.92 17.18 -6.04
C PRO A 153 14.60 18.02 -7.13
N ALA A 154 15.87 18.37 -6.89
CA ALA A 154 16.68 19.04 -7.90
C ALA A 154 16.70 18.25 -9.22
N GLU A 155 16.67 18.97 -10.35
CA GLU A 155 16.80 18.33 -11.66
C GLU A 155 18.09 17.52 -11.75
N ARG A 156 18.00 16.33 -12.36
CA ARG A 156 19.18 15.49 -12.56
C ARG A 156 20.14 16.19 -13.52
N VAL A 157 21.41 16.29 -13.13
CA VAL A 157 22.48 16.75 -14.02
C VAL A 157 22.60 15.77 -15.19
N GLY A 158 22.84 16.31 -16.38
CA GLY A 158 23.04 15.51 -17.59
C GLY A 158 24.15 14.46 -17.43
N GLY A 159 23.94 13.28 -17.99
CA GLY A 159 24.95 12.22 -18.01
C GLY A 159 26.15 12.57 -18.91
N ARG A 160 27.25 11.84 -18.73
CA ARG A 160 28.46 11.96 -19.53
C ARG A 160 28.65 10.70 -20.40
N ILE A 161 28.93 10.89 -21.69
CA ILE A 161 29.42 9.82 -22.56
C ILE A 161 30.89 9.57 -22.22
N VAL A 162 31.23 8.34 -21.84
CA VAL A 162 32.56 7.96 -21.36
C VAL A 162 33.46 7.44 -22.49
N GLY A 163 32.88 7.10 -23.63
CA GLY A 163 33.56 6.63 -24.84
C GLY A 163 32.67 5.67 -25.64
N GLU A 164 33.23 5.06 -26.69
CA GLU A 164 32.54 4.11 -27.56
C GLU A 164 33.25 2.74 -27.56
N GLY A 165 32.46 1.67 -27.63
CA GLY A 165 32.98 0.31 -27.73
C GLY A 165 33.69 -0.22 -26.48
N PRO A 166 34.37 -1.39 -26.59
CA PRO A 166 35.03 -2.05 -25.45
C PRO A 166 36.12 -1.23 -24.77
N ASP A 167 36.76 -0.30 -25.50
CA ASP A 167 37.86 0.51 -24.99
C ASP A 167 37.41 1.55 -23.95
N ALA A 168 36.11 1.87 -23.89
CA ALA A 168 35.54 2.75 -22.87
C ALA A 168 35.31 2.08 -21.51
N ILE A 169 35.39 0.74 -21.45
CA ILE A 169 35.08 -0.04 -20.23
C ILE A 169 36.03 0.30 -19.06
N PRO A 170 37.37 0.37 -19.22
CA PRO A 170 38.26 0.71 -18.12
C PRO A 170 37.97 2.08 -17.52
N GLU A 171 37.66 3.07 -18.37
CA GLU A 171 37.32 4.42 -17.92
C GLU A 171 35.97 4.44 -17.22
N LEU A 172 34.96 3.73 -17.73
CA LEU A 172 33.67 3.59 -17.05
C LEU A 172 33.84 2.98 -15.65
N VAL A 173 34.61 1.89 -15.53
CA VAL A 173 34.88 1.26 -14.23
C VAL A 173 35.62 2.20 -13.29
N ARG A 174 36.60 2.96 -13.79
CA ARG A 174 37.31 3.97 -12.99
C ARG A 174 36.33 5.00 -12.44
N LEU A 175 35.48 5.57 -13.29
CA LEU A 175 34.48 6.58 -12.92
C LEU A 175 33.45 6.05 -11.92
N LEU A 176 32.99 4.82 -12.09
CA LEU A 176 32.05 4.18 -11.17
C LEU A 176 32.67 3.95 -9.78
N ARG A 177 33.96 3.64 -9.70
CA ARG A 177 34.69 3.48 -8.43
C ARG A 177 35.02 4.82 -7.77
N THR A 178 35.53 5.79 -8.53
CA THR A 178 36.12 7.01 -7.95
C THR A 178 35.11 8.15 -7.79
N GLU A 179 34.25 8.36 -8.79
CA GLU A 179 33.31 9.48 -8.80
C GLU A 179 31.94 9.05 -8.25
N ALA A 180 31.33 8.01 -8.82
CA ALA A 180 30.00 7.56 -8.41
C ALA A 180 30.00 6.73 -7.12
N LYS A 181 31.11 6.04 -6.81
CA LYS A 181 31.29 5.16 -5.64
C LYS A 181 30.20 4.11 -5.47
N VAL A 182 29.80 3.50 -6.59
CA VAL A 182 28.76 2.46 -6.64
C VAL A 182 29.30 1.06 -6.90
N LEU A 183 30.64 0.94 -7.03
CA LEU A 183 31.40 -0.30 -7.22
C LEU A 183 32.51 -0.43 -6.19
#